data_AF-A0A2G2VXC9-F1
#
_entry.id   AF-A0A2G2VXC9-F1
#
_cell.length_a   1.000
_cell.length_b   1.000
_cell.length_c   1.000
_cell.angle_alpha   90.00
_cell.angle_beta   90.00
_cell.angle_gamma   90.00
#
_symmetry.space_group_name_H-M   'P 1'
#
loop_
_entity.id
_entity.type
_entity.pdbx_description
1 polymer ?
#
loop_
_entity_poly.entity_id
_entity_poly.type
_entity_poly.pdbx_seq_one_letter_code
_entity_poly.pdbx_strand_id
1 'polypeptide(L)'
;MEMESDVMVLKFKRICVFYESSQGKKISYHDAAIEPGKELVLRNIDLVYGGGSIGLMGLVSQPVHDGGRHIIGVIPNTLMPRELTGETVGEVKIVADMHQRKAEMLRHSDAFIALPGGYGTLDELLEVISWAQLDIHDKPVELLNVDRYYNSLLSLFSIMSVTYFLY
;
A
#
# COMPACT_ATOMS: atom_id res chain seq x y z
N MET A 1 40.79 -6.15 -16.76
CA MET A 1 40.37 -6.93 -15.57
C MET A 1 39.29 -6.09 -14.92
N GLU A 2 38.06 -6.55 -15.06
CA GLU A 2 36.82 -5.80 -14.90
C GLU A 2 36.64 -5.32 -13.45
N MET A 3 36.38 -4.02 -13.29
CA MET A 3 35.75 -3.49 -12.08
C MET A 3 34.25 -3.70 -12.26
N GLU A 4 33.72 -4.77 -11.66
CA GLU A 4 32.28 -4.92 -11.47
C GLU A 4 31.78 -3.72 -10.68
N SER A 5 31.04 -2.84 -11.36
CA SER A 5 30.17 -1.89 -10.71
C SER A 5 29.10 -2.70 -9.98
N ASP A 6 29.14 -2.70 -8.64
CA ASP A 6 28.03 -3.16 -7.80
C ASP A 6 26.81 -2.30 -8.12
N VAL A 7 26.04 -2.73 -9.12
CA VAL A 7 24.72 -2.18 -9.39
C VAL A 7 23.92 -2.53 -8.15
N MET A 8 23.60 -1.53 -7.32
CA MET A 8 22.65 -1.70 -6.21
C MET A 8 21.33 -2.19 -6.80
N VAL A 9 21.14 -3.51 -6.81
CA VAL A 9 19.88 -4.12 -7.20
C VAL A 9 18.89 -3.72 -6.13
N LEU A 10 17.99 -2.79 -6.47
CA LEU A 10 16.90 -2.42 -5.59
C LEU A 10 16.09 -3.68 -5.29
N LYS A 11 16.03 -4.06 -4.01
CA LYS A 11 15.31 -5.24 -3.53
C LYS A 11 13.82 -5.21 -3.89
N PHE A 12 13.26 -4.02 -4.06
CA PHE A 12 11.86 -3.79 -4.42
C PHE A 12 11.80 -2.81 -5.59
N LYS A 13 11.00 -3.13 -6.61
CA LYS A 13 10.70 -2.24 -7.74
C LYS A 13 9.38 -1.53 -7.53
N ARG A 14 8.39 -2.20 -6.96
CA ARG A 14 7.07 -1.63 -6.68
C ARG A 14 6.58 -1.97 -5.28
N ILE A 15 6.01 -1.00 -4.60
CA ILE A 15 5.40 -1.21 -3.28
C ILE A 15 3.93 -0.84 -3.33
N CYS A 16 3.09 -1.73 -2.81
CA CYS A 16 1.69 -1.44 -2.60
C CYS A 16 1.51 -0.66 -1.29
N VAL A 17 0.76 0.43 -1.33
CA VAL A 17 0.38 1.15 -0.10
C VAL A 17 -1.13 1.08 0.07
N PHE A 18 -1.57 0.49 1.18
CA PHE A 18 -2.97 0.45 1.62
C PHE A 18 -3.24 1.57 2.60
N TYR A 19 -4.33 2.30 2.39
CA TYR A 19 -4.72 3.42 3.24
C TYR A 19 -6.14 3.89 2.92
N GLU A 20 -6.72 4.70 3.79
CA GLU A 20 -8.12 5.11 3.68
C GLU A 20 -8.30 6.41 2.88
N SER A 21 -9.45 6.57 2.25
CA SER A 21 -9.85 7.83 1.58
C SER A 21 -10.20 8.97 2.55
N SER A 22 -10.23 8.71 3.86
CA SER A 22 -10.44 9.71 4.90
C SER A 22 -9.11 10.30 5.35
N GLN A 23 -9.03 11.63 5.52
CA GLN A 23 -7.83 12.32 5.99
C GLN A 23 -7.52 12.10 7.48
N GLY A 24 -8.42 11.44 8.22
CA GLY A 24 -8.32 11.36 9.67
C GLY A 24 -8.51 12.72 10.36
N LYS A 25 -8.28 12.77 11.68
CA LYS A 25 -8.45 14.00 12.50
C LYS A 25 -7.13 14.62 12.95
N LYS A 26 -6.00 13.92 12.78
CA LYS A 26 -4.69 14.35 13.28
C LYS A 26 -3.76 14.63 12.11
N ILE A 27 -2.92 15.65 12.27
CA ILE A 27 -1.91 16.01 11.27
C ILE A 27 -0.82 14.94 11.13
N SER A 28 -0.54 14.17 12.19
CA SER A 28 0.41 13.05 12.14
C SER A 28 0.04 12.00 11.09
N TYR A 29 -1.24 11.75 10.83
CA TYR A 29 -1.69 10.83 9.79
C TYR A 29 -1.50 11.39 8.38
N HIS A 30 -1.58 12.71 8.24
CA HIS A 30 -1.30 13.40 6.99
C HIS A 30 0.20 13.32 6.65
N ASP A 31 1.07 13.62 7.61
CA ASP A 31 2.53 13.54 7.41
C ASP A 31 2.97 12.11 7.10
N ALA A 32 2.35 11.13 7.78
CA ALA A 32 2.55 9.72 7.52
C ALA A 32 2.09 9.23 6.15
N ALA A 33 1.23 9.98 5.43
CA ALA A 33 0.88 9.69 4.05
C ALA A 33 1.92 10.24 3.06
N ILE A 34 2.55 11.36 3.39
CA ILE A 34 3.52 12.03 2.51
C ILE A 34 4.91 11.37 2.59
N GLU A 35 5.36 11.02 3.79
CA GLU A 35 6.71 10.47 4.01
C GLU A 35 6.99 9.19 3.22
N PRO A 36 6.09 8.17 3.19
CA PRO A 36 6.29 6.98 2.37
C PRO A 36 6.44 7.33 0.89
N GLY A 37 5.62 8.23 0.35
CA GLY A 37 5.72 8.66 -1.05
C GLY A 37 7.10 9.25 -1.38
N LYS A 38 7.65 10.10 -0.49
CA LYS A 38 9.01 10.65 -0.64
C LYS A 38 10.08 9.57 -0.57
N GLU A 39 9.97 8.63 0.37
CA GLU A 39 10.92 7.51 0.50
C GLU A 39 10.92 6.60 -0.73
N LEU A 40 9.75 6.34 -1.32
CA LEU A 40 9.65 5.59 -2.58
C LEU A 40 10.43 6.28 -3.70
N VAL A 41 10.28 7.60 -3.86
CA VAL A 41 11.02 8.39 -4.86
C VAL A 41 12.52 8.32 -4.62
N LEU A 42 12.97 8.58 -3.39
CA LEU A 42 14.39 8.57 -3.02
C LEU A 42 15.06 7.23 -3.33
N ARG A 43 14.30 6.13 -3.23
CA ARG A 43 14.78 4.77 -3.47
C ARG A 43 14.51 4.27 -4.88
N ASN A 44 13.98 5.11 -5.78
CA ASN A 44 13.58 4.73 -7.14
C ASN A 44 12.59 3.56 -7.19
N ILE A 45 11.58 3.59 -6.32
CA ILE A 45 10.52 2.58 -6.20
C ILE A 45 9.22 3.16 -6.76
N ASP A 46 8.45 2.34 -7.48
CA ASP A 46 7.13 2.69 -8.00
C ASP A 46 6.01 2.40 -6.99
N LEU A 47 4.88 3.09 -7.12
CA LEU A 47 3.72 2.94 -6.25
C LEU A 47 2.63 2.08 -6.90
N VAL A 48 2.08 1.16 -6.13
CA VAL A 48 0.80 0.48 -6.42
C VAL A 48 -0.19 0.86 -5.33
N TYR A 49 -1.45 1.14 -5.70
CA TYR A 49 -2.47 1.49 -4.72
C TYR A 49 -3.90 1.29 -5.28
N GLY A 50 -4.91 1.62 -4.47
CA GLY A 50 -6.34 1.45 -4.79
C GLY A 50 -6.93 2.39 -5.86
N GLY A 51 -6.13 3.26 -6.47
CA GLY A 51 -6.52 4.04 -7.64
C GLY A 51 -7.47 5.22 -7.42
N GLY A 52 -7.91 5.52 -6.20
CA GLY A 52 -8.72 6.71 -5.95
C GLY A 52 -7.92 8.02 -5.96
N SER A 53 -8.62 9.15 -6.07
CA SER A 53 -8.02 10.50 -6.05
C SER A 53 -8.39 11.31 -4.80
N ILE A 54 -9.14 10.71 -3.86
CA ILE A 54 -9.73 11.41 -2.71
C ILE A 54 -8.95 11.16 -1.42
N GLY A 55 -8.82 12.21 -0.60
CA GLY A 55 -8.30 12.12 0.77
C GLY A 55 -6.80 11.91 0.85
N LEU A 56 -6.36 10.94 1.66
CA LEU A 56 -4.94 10.59 1.74
C LEU A 56 -4.41 10.02 0.40
N MET A 57 -5.30 9.71 -0.56
CA MET A 57 -4.89 9.11 -1.84
C MET A 57 -4.03 10.01 -2.67
N GLY A 58 -4.43 11.27 -2.81
CA GLY A 58 -3.59 12.27 -3.45
C GLY A 58 -2.30 12.54 -2.67
N LEU A 59 -2.30 12.40 -1.35
CA LEU A 59 -1.13 12.75 -0.52
C LEU A 59 0.02 11.75 -0.64
N VAL A 60 -0.29 10.46 -0.86
CA VAL A 60 0.71 9.44 -1.14
C VAL A 60 1.14 9.47 -2.61
N SER A 61 0.19 9.60 -3.54
CA SER A 61 0.47 9.49 -4.98
C SER A 61 1.14 10.73 -5.55
N GLN A 62 0.82 11.93 -5.06
CA GLN A 62 1.36 13.18 -5.62
C GLN A 62 2.88 13.29 -5.49
N PRO A 63 3.51 13.06 -4.31
CA PRO A 63 4.97 13.09 -4.19
C PRO A 63 5.66 12.08 -5.10
N VAL A 64 5.06 10.90 -5.28
CA VAL A 64 5.59 9.85 -6.16
C VAL A 64 5.56 10.29 -7.63
N HIS A 65 4.46 10.93 -8.04
CA HIS A 65 4.30 11.47 -9.38
C HIS A 65 5.25 12.63 -9.67
N ASP A 66 5.33 13.59 -8.75
CA ASP A 66 6.23 14.75 -8.85
C ASP A 66 7.69 14.30 -8.88
N GLY A 67 8.01 13.20 -8.20
CA GLY A 67 9.31 12.53 -8.22
C GLY A 67 9.59 11.71 -9.49
N GLY A 68 8.68 11.69 -10.46
CA GLY A 68 8.84 10.99 -11.74
C GLY A 68 8.82 9.46 -11.65
N ARG A 69 8.26 8.89 -10.59
CA ARG A 69 8.09 7.44 -10.43
C ARG A 69 6.78 6.96 -11.05
N HIS A 70 6.73 5.68 -11.43
CA HIS A 70 5.52 5.11 -11.99
C HIS A 70 4.49 4.84 -10.89
N ILE A 71 3.21 5.04 -11.21
CA ILE A 71 2.09 4.80 -10.29
C ILE A 71 1.08 3.92 -11.01
N ILE A 72 0.63 2.85 -10.35
CA ILE A 72 -0.43 1.97 -10.80
C ILE A 72 -1.57 2.03 -9.78
N GLY A 73 -2.68 2.66 -10.16
CA GLY A 73 -3.94 2.63 -9.43
C GLY A 73 -4.82 1.48 -9.93
N VAL A 74 -5.32 0.63 -9.03
CA VAL A 74 -6.24 -0.46 -9.39
C VAL A 74 -7.62 -0.16 -8.81
N ILE A 75 -8.62 0.05 -9.66
CA ILE A 75 -9.95 0.45 -9.23
C ILE A 75 -11.05 -0.38 -9.91
N PRO A 76 -12.05 -0.89 -9.16
CA PRO A 76 -13.23 -1.51 -9.75
C PRO A 76 -14.10 -0.49 -10.46
N ASN A 77 -14.73 -0.88 -11.56
CA ASN A 77 -15.63 -0.01 -12.31
C ASN A 77 -16.78 0.55 -11.44
N THR A 78 -17.21 -0.20 -10.41
CA THR A 78 -18.26 0.21 -9.48
C THR A 78 -17.85 1.32 -8.51
N LEU A 79 -16.55 1.50 -8.25
CA LEU A 79 -16.03 2.50 -7.31
C LEU A 79 -15.56 3.77 -7.99
N MET A 80 -15.36 3.76 -9.32
CA MET A 80 -14.91 4.95 -10.07
C MET A 80 -15.74 6.20 -9.76
N PRO A 81 -17.09 6.21 -9.80
CA PRO A 81 -17.85 7.43 -9.57
C PRO A 81 -17.70 8.01 -8.15
N ARG A 82 -17.27 7.18 -7.19
CA ARG A 82 -17.12 7.56 -5.78
C ARG A 82 -15.70 7.93 -5.40
N GLU A 83 -14.70 7.21 -5.93
CA GLU A 83 -13.31 7.35 -5.51
C GLU A 83 -12.45 8.12 -6.52
N LEU A 84 -12.93 8.27 -7.76
CA LEU A 84 -12.29 9.09 -8.80
C LEU A 84 -13.08 10.37 -9.04
N THR A 85 -12.77 11.40 -8.26
CA THR A 85 -13.25 12.76 -8.50
C THR A 85 -12.09 13.58 -9.02
N GLY A 86 -11.96 13.71 -10.34
CA GLY A 86 -10.92 14.51 -10.99
C GLY A 86 -9.96 13.71 -11.87
N GLU A 87 -8.81 14.30 -12.16
CA GLU A 87 -7.75 13.66 -12.95
C GLU A 87 -7.04 12.59 -12.11
N THR A 88 -6.67 11.50 -12.79
CA THR A 88 -5.94 10.39 -12.20
C THR A 88 -4.46 10.63 -12.32
N VAL A 89 -3.70 10.17 -11.33
CA VAL A 89 -2.25 10.31 -11.31
C VAL A 89 -1.64 8.95 -11.63
N GLY A 90 -0.99 8.84 -12.79
CA GLY A 90 -0.37 7.60 -13.27
C GLY A 90 -1.30 6.69 -14.07
N GLU A 91 -0.94 5.40 -14.15
CA GLU A 91 -1.71 4.37 -14.83
C GLU A 91 -2.90 3.93 -13.97
N VAL A 92 -4.09 3.84 -14.57
CA VAL A 92 -5.28 3.31 -13.90
C VAL A 92 -5.73 2.02 -14.56
N LYS A 93 -5.75 0.95 -13.77
CA LYS A 93 -6.27 -0.36 -14.14
C LYS A 93 -7.68 -0.53 -13.62
N ILE A 94 -8.63 -0.58 -14.56
CA ILE A 94 -10.03 -0.84 -14.25
C ILE A 94 -10.25 -2.35 -14.19
N VAL A 95 -10.85 -2.82 -13.10
CA VAL A 95 -11.15 -4.24 -12.87
C VAL A 95 -12.65 -4.47 -12.65
N ALA A 96 -13.10 -5.72 -12.73
CA ALA A 96 -14.51 -6.06 -12.64
C ALA A 96 -15.06 -5.93 -11.20
N ASP A 97 -14.28 -6.31 -10.20
CA ASP A 97 -14.72 -6.43 -8.81
C ASP A 97 -13.56 -6.23 -7.79
N MET A 98 -13.91 -6.29 -6.50
CA MET A 98 -12.96 -6.12 -5.40
C MET A 98 -11.94 -7.26 -5.29
N HIS A 99 -12.28 -8.48 -5.69
CA HIS A 99 -11.34 -9.60 -5.64
C HIS A 99 -10.25 -9.43 -6.70
N GLN A 100 -10.64 -9.05 -7.92
CA GLN A 100 -9.68 -8.71 -8.98
C GLN A 100 -8.82 -7.52 -8.59
N ARG A 101 -9.39 -6.51 -7.91
CA ARG A 101 -8.62 -5.35 -7.40
C ARG A 101 -7.47 -5.83 -6.52
N LYS A 102 -7.76 -6.62 -5.48
CA LYS A 102 -6.76 -7.09 -4.53
C LYS A 102 -5.74 -8.05 -5.17
N ALA A 103 -6.20 -8.93 -6.07
CA ALA A 103 -5.32 -9.83 -6.83
C ALA A 103 -4.35 -9.06 -7.74
N GLU A 104 -4.80 -8.04 -8.47
CA GLU A 104 -3.94 -7.21 -9.31
C GLU A 104 -2.97 -6.37 -8.49
N MET A 105 -3.41 -5.79 -7.36
CA MET A 105 -2.52 -5.09 -6.44
C MET A 105 -1.43 -6.02 -5.89
N LEU A 106 -1.77 -7.27 -5.54
CA LEU A 106 -0.78 -8.27 -5.14
C LEU A 106 0.21 -8.56 -6.28
N ARG A 107 -0.30 -8.82 -7.49
CA ARG A 107 0.50 -9.20 -8.66
C ARG A 107 1.52 -8.13 -9.04
N HIS A 108 1.15 -6.86 -8.88
CA HIS A 108 1.97 -5.73 -9.31
C HIS A 108 2.99 -5.25 -8.27
N SER A 109 3.02 -5.85 -7.08
CA SER A 109 3.80 -5.33 -5.94
C SER A 109 4.82 -6.32 -5.45
N ASP A 110 5.96 -5.84 -4.95
CA ASP A 110 7.02 -6.65 -4.34
C ASP A 110 6.95 -6.63 -2.80
N ALA A 111 6.25 -5.65 -2.23
CA ALA A 111 5.99 -5.50 -0.80
C ALA A 111 4.71 -4.69 -0.56
N PHE A 112 4.20 -4.72 0.67
CA PHE A 112 2.99 -4.02 1.10
C PHE A 112 3.27 -3.15 2.32
N ILE A 113 2.69 -1.96 2.37
CA ILE A 113 2.69 -1.06 3.52
C ILE A 113 1.24 -0.69 3.82
N ALA A 114 0.79 -0.86 5.07
CA ALA A 114 -0.49 -0.31 5.51
C ALA A 114 -0.27 0.96 6.36
N LEU A 115 -0.89 2.06 5.94
CA LEU A 115 -1.01 3.30 6.71
C LEU A 115 -2.30 3.25 7.54
N PRO A 116 -2.41 4.06 8.62
CA PRO A 116 -3.65 4.19 9.38
C PRO A 116 -4.89 4.34 8.49
N GLY A 117 -5.86 3.47 8.70
CA GLY A 117 -7.08 3.41 7.90
C GLY A 117 -8.10 2.45 8.48
N GLY A 118 -9.35 2.61 8.06
CA GLY A 118 -10.51 1.86 8.53
C GLY A 118 -10.64 0.47 7.91
N TYR A 119 -11.89 0.04 7.72
CA TYR A 119 -12.20 -1.34 7.33
C TYR A 119 -11.63 -1.76 5.98
N GLY A 120 -11.61 -0.87 4.98
CA GLY A 120 -11.05 -1.20 3.66
C GLY A 120 -9.56 -1.51 3.73
N THR A 121 -8.79 -0.66 4.42
CA THR A 121 -7.36 -0.90 4.66
C THR A 121 -7.12 -2.17 5.47
N LEU A 122 -7.96 -2.47 6.47
CA LEU A 122 -7.84 -3.69 7.25
C LEU A 122 -8.18 -4.95 6.44
N ASP A 123 -9.17 -4.89 5.55
CA ASP A 123 -9.52 -5.98 4.62
C ASP A 123 -8.34 -6.29 3.69
N GLU A 124 -7.79 -5.26 3.04
CA GLU A 124 -6.63 -5.40 2.15
C GLU A 124 -5.40 -5.94 2.90
N LEU A 125 -5.12 -5.44 4.11
CA LEU A 125 -4.02 -5.87 4.95
C LEU A 125 -4.15 -7.34 5.40
N LEU A 126 -5.30 -7.72 5.98
CA LEU A 126 -5.48 -9.07 6.50
C LEU A 126 -5.51 -10.11 5.39
N GLU A 127 -5.97 -9.75 4.19
CA GLU A 127 -5.93 -10.65 3.04
C GLU A 127 -4.49 -10.96 2.60
N VAL A 128 -3.61 -9.95 2.47
CA VAL A 128 -2.21 -10.21 2.12
C VAL A 128 -1.45 -10.94 3.24
N ILE A 129 -1.76 -10.70 4.51
CA ILE A 129 -1.19 -11.47 5.63
C ILE A 129 -1.65 -12.93 5.53
N SER A 130 -2.94 -13.17 5.30
CA SER A 130 -3.50 -14.51 5.20
C SER A 130 -2.91 -15.27 4.01
N TRP A 131 -2.73 -14.61 2.87
CA TRP A 131 -2.10 -15.21 1.69
C TRP A 131 -0.61 -15.51 1.91
N ALA A 132 0.11 -14.65 2.64
CA ALA A 132 1.47 -14.96 3.06
C ALA A 132 1.52 -16.20 3.97
N GLN A 133 0.60 -16.31 4.93
CA GLN A 133 0.51 -17.46 5.83
C GLN A 133 0.18 -18.77 5.09
N LEU A 134 -0.56 -18.70 3.98
CA LEU A 134 -0.90 -19.83 3.13
C LEU A 134 0.17 -20.14 2.06
N ASP A 135 1.36 -19.55 2.15
CA ASP A 135 2.45 -19.68 1.18
C ASP A 135 2.06 -19.30 -0.28
N ILE A 136 1.04 -18.45 -0.45
CA ILE A 136 0.63 -17.94 -1.77
C ILE A 136 1.65 -16.90 -2.27
N HIS A 137 2.31 -16.19 -1.37
CA HIS A 137 3.45 -15.32 -1.65
C HIS A 137 4.37 -15.19 -0.43
N ASP A 138 5.59 -14.70 -0.65
CA ASP A 138 6.62 -14.44 0.36
C ASP A 138 6.96 -12.93 0.51
N LYS A 139 6.16 -12.08 -0.13
CA LYS A 139 6.33 -10.62 -0.14
C LYS A 139 6.16 -10.03 1.27
N PRO A 140 7.05 -9.13 1.72
CA PRO A 140 6.95 -8.51 3.04
C PRO A 140 5.74 -7.59 3.16
N VAL A 141 5.14 -7.57 4.35
CA VAL A 141 3.98 -6.75 4.72
C VAL A 141 4.34 -5.94 5.96
N GLU A 142 4.26 -4.61 5.86
CA GLU A 142 4.66 -3.69 6.92
C GLU A 142 3.49 -2.81 7.39
N LEU A 143 3.47 -2.50 8.68
CA LEU A 143 2.48 -1.62 9.31
C LEU A 143 3.14 -0.31 9.73
N LEU A 144 2.72 0.82 9.14
CA LEU A 144 3.20 2.12 9.58
C LEU A 144 2.42 2.57 10.83
N ASN A 145 2.94 2.19 12.00
CA ASN A 145 2.26 2.36 13.29
C ASN A 145 2.36 3.79 13.87
N VAL A 146 1.81 4.75 13.14
CA VAL A 146 1.79 6.18 13.50
C VAL A 146 0.91 6.40 14.71
N ASP A 147 1.38 7.18 15.68
CA ASP A 147 0.63 7.48 16.91
C ASP A 147 0.06 6.25 17.62
N ARG A 148 0.72 5.09 17.48
CA ARG A 148 0.28 3.82 18.06
C ARG A 148 -1.06 3.31 17.49
N TYR A 149 -1.44 3.74 16.29
CA TYR A 149 -2.72 3.40 15.65
C TYR A 149 -2.98 1.88 15.61
N TYR A 150 -1.97 1.09 15.28
CA TYR A 150 -2.06 -0.36 15.17
C TYR A 150 -1.78 -1.13 16.47
N ASN A 151 -1.54 -0.46 17.60
CA ASN A 151 -1.21 -1.16 18.86
C ASN A 151 -2.27 -2.19 19.28
N SER A 152 -3.56 -1.84 19.14
CA SER A 152 -4.65 -2.76 19.48
C SER A 152 -4.70 -3.96 18.54
N LEU A 153 -4.43 -3.75 17.24
CA LEU A 153 -4.38 -4.82 16.25
C LEU A 153 -3.18 -5.76 16.49
N LEU A 154 -2.00 -5.20 16.77
CA LEU A 154 -0.82 -5.96 17.14
C LEU A 154 -1.02 -6.75 18.44
N SER A 155 -1.75 -6.18 19.41
CA SER A 155 -2.13 -6.89 20.63
C SER A 155 -3.04 -8.08 20.32
N LEU A 156 -3.97 -7.93 19.37
CA LEU A 156 -4.81 -9.02 18.90
C LEU A 156 -4.00 -10.12 18.21
N PHE A 157 -3.05 -9.77 17.33
CA PHE A 157 -2.16 -10.73 16.70
C PHE A 157 -1.30 -11.47 17.73
N SER A 158 -0.80 -10.76 18.75
CA SER A 158 -0.09 -11.37 19.86
C SER A 158 -0.96 -12.39 20.59
N ILE A 159 -2.24 -12.08 20.83
CA ILE A 159 -3.20 -13.02 21.44
C ILE A 159 -3.35 -14.26 20.55
N MET A 160 -3.57 -14.08 19.24
CA MET A 160 -3.72 -15.19 18.29
C MET A 160 -2.46 -16.08 18.25
N SER A 161 -1.27 -15.49 18.35
CA SER A 161 -0.01 -16.23 18.40
C SER A 161 0.11 -17.06 19.69
N VAL A 162 -0.09 -16.46 20.87
CA VAL A 162 0.02 -17.20 22.14
C VAL A 162 -1.10 -18.22 22.36
N THR A 163 -2.21 -18.08 21.64
CA THR A 163 -3.33 -19.04 21.63
C THR A 163 -3.24 -20.05 20.48
N TYR A 164 -2.14 -20.06 19.71
CA TYR A 164 -1.85 -20.99 18.61
C TYR A 164 -2.86 -20.94 17.45
N PHE A 165 -3.50 -19.80 17.22
CA PHE A 165 -4.29 -19.52 16.02
C PHE A 165 -3.47 -18.92 14.87
N LEU A 166 -2.25 -18.45 15.14
CA LEU A 166 -1.23 -18.15 14.13
C LEU A 166 -0.17 -19.25 14.17
N TYR A 167 0.15 -19.80 13.01
CA TYR A 167 1.22 -20.78 12.79
C TYR A 167 2.09 -20.34 11.62
#